data_AF-A0A1E3WEY6-F1
#
_entry.id   AF-A0A1E3WEY6-F1
#
_cell.length_a   1.000
_cell.length_b   1.000
_cell.length_c   1.000
_cell.angle_alpha   90.00
_cell.angle_beta   90.00
_cell.angle_gamma   90.00
#
_symmetry.space_group_name_H-M   'P 1'
#
loop_
_entity.id
_entity.type
_entity.pdbx_description
1 polymer ?
#
loop_
_entity_poly.entity_id
_entity_poly.type
_entity_poly.pdbx_seq_one_letter_code
_entity_poly.pdbx_strand_id
1 'polypeptide(L)'
;MKKRRGLGRFVTRYDCSDLPDSRAARVVSGHFLGISVDRLFERRLIKRSLLLRDPASHFVSYYNYRMTRYLSEGMQPYGVEVAYGAMQRNFITHYILKNFLELTWTQIASLSDQDKYDLVNAFLSTFWFVGDYQLCDDFLGALGDRLGISASARPHNRLTELARGAGWTPLTLDLLPDDVVAGIRAENTIDQKLWETWHDARHDTSAVRPVALDRTTSGFVGSEVSRFVNQILRRMQRRWGSFEAPVPVMHGDPTAPA
;
A
#
# COMPACT_ATOMS: atom_id res chain seq x y z
N MET A 1 -11.77 12.74 4.39
CA MET A 1 -11.28 14.08 4.00
C MET A 1 -11.12 14.16 2.48
N LYS A 2 -11.80 15.10 1.82
CA LYS A 2 -11.61 15.34 0.37
C LYS A 2 -10.38 16.23 0.16
N LYS A 3 -9.63 16.01 -0.93
CA LYS A 3 -8.51 16.91 -1.31
C LYS A 3 -9.08 18.21 -1.89
N ARG A 4 -8.58 19.36 -1.43
CA ARG A 4 -8.92 20.67 -2.02
C ARG A 4 -8.36 20.78 -3.44
N ARG A 5 -9.13 21.42 -4.31
CA ARG A 5 -8.72 21.79 -5.67
C ARG A 5 -8.43 23.31 -5.72
N GLY A 6 -7.56 23.75 -6.63
CA GLY A 6 -7.23 25.18 -6.80
C GLY A 6 -6.33 25.78 -5.72
N LEU A 7 -6.34 27.12 -5.60
CA LEU A 7 -5.46 27.91 -4.72
C LEU A 7 -5.62 27.58 -3.22
N GLY A 8 -6.76 27.05 -2.79
CA GLY A 8 -6.98 26.61 -1.41
C GLY A 8 -6.04 25.49 -0.94
N ARG A 9 -5.34 24.81 -1.86
CA ARG A 9 -4.33 23.77 -1.58
C ARG A 9 -3.08 24.32 -0.88
N PHE A 10 -2.79 25.62 -1.01
CA PHE A 10 -1.60 26.24 -0.42
C PHE A 10 -1.76 26.57 1.08
N VAL A 11 -2.99 26.54 1.61
CA VAL A 11 -3.29 26.77 3.04
C VAL A 11 -3.42 25.42 3.76
N THR A 12 -4.30 24.54 3.27
CA THR A 12 -4.43 23.13 3.68
C THR A 12 -4.77 22.26 2.47
N ARG A 13 -4.11 21.10 2.32
CA ARG A 13 -4.38 20.16 1.21
C ARG A 13 -5.80 19.55 1.28
N TYR A 14 -6.44 19.65 2.44
CA TYR A 14 -7.70 18.99 2.77
C TYR A 14 -8.83 19.98 2.93
N ASP A 15 -9.99 19.59 2.41
CA ASP A 15 -11.21 20.29 2.74
C ASP A 15 -11.71 19.82 4.08
N CYS A 16 -11.80 20.78 5.00
CA CYS A 16 -12.10 20.56 6.41
C CYS A 16 -13.47 21.12 6.80
N SER A 17 -14.24 21.66 5.84
CA SER A 17 -15.57 22.24 6.08
C SER A 17 -16.54 21.25 6.71
N ASP A 18 -16.43 19.98 6.34
CA ASP A 18 -17.35 18.92 6.75
C ASP A 18 -16.75 18.03 7.86
N LEU A 19 -15.64 18.45 8.47
CA LEU A 19 -15.00 17.66 9.52
C LEU A 19 -15.62 17.96 10.88
N PRO A 20 -15.73 16.93 11.76
CA PRO A 20 -16.01 17.16 13.17
C PRO A 20 -15.00 18.14 13.77
N ASP A 21 -15.41 18.84 14.83
CA ASP A 21 -14.52 19.73 15.57
C ASP A 21 -13.20 19.01 15.90
N SER A 22 -12.08 19.58 15.45
CA SER A 22 -10.75 19.03 15.66
C SER A 22 -10.36 18.96 17.16
N ARG A 23 -11.04 19.74 18.00
CA ARG A 23 -10.92 19.65 19.46
C ARG A 23 -11.55 18.37 20.02
N ALA A 24 -12.62 17.88 19.41
CA ALA A 24 -13.33 16.69 19.84
C ALA A 24 -12.79 15.39 19.19
N ALA A 25 -12.23 15.48 17.99
CA ALA A 25 -11.74 14.30 17.27
C ALA A 25 -10.55 13.63 18.01
N ARG A 26 -10.68 12.34 18.33
CA ARG A 26 -9.63 11.53 18.99
C ARG A 26 -8.79 10.73 17.99
N VAL A 27 -9.34 10.42 16.82
CA VAL A 27 -8.72 9.62 15.77
C VAL A 27 -9.03 10.24 14.43
N VAL A 28 -8.02 10.27 13.55
CA VAL A 28 -8.18 10.62 12.14
C VAL A 28 -7.56 9.50 11.32
N SER A 29 -8.34 8.89 10.45
CA SER A 29 -7.86 7.83 9.55
C SER A 29 -8.28 8.12 8.10
N GLY A 30 -7.50 7.59 7.17
CA GLY A 30 -7.77 7.75 5.75
C GLY A 30 -6.54 7.45 4.91
N HIS A 31 -6.77 7.04 3.67
CA HIS A 31 -5.68 6.69 2.76
C HIS A 31 -4.73 7.88 2.54
N PHE A 32 -5.26 9.08 2.33
CA PHE A 32 -4.45 10.22 1.89
C PHE A 32 -4.16 11.24 2.96
N LEU A 33 -3.93 10.85 4.23
CA LEU A 33 -3.63 11.81 5.30
C LEU A 33 -2.16 12.26 5.29
N GLY A 34 -1.96 13.57 5.18
CA GLY A 34 -0.66 14.22 5.06
C GLY A 34 -0.29 15.01 6.31
N ILE A 35 0.98 15.40 6.41
CA ILE A 35 1.51 16.14 7.56
C ILE A 35 0.81 17.49 7.76
N SER A 36 0.24 18.11 6.70
CA SER A 36 -0.56 19.33 6.85
C SER A 36 -1.82 19.16 7.70
N VAL A 37 -2.29 17.93 7.95
CA VAL A 37 -3.41 17.65 8.87
C VAL A 37 -3.08 18.08 10.30
N ASP A 38 -1.81 18.03 10.70
CA ASP A 38 -1.36 18.41 12.04
C ASP A 38 -1.79 19.83 12.44
N ARG A 39 -1.82 20.74 11.46
CA ARG A 39 -2.20 22.14 11.66
C ARG A 39 -3.64 22.29 12.17
N LEU A 40 -4.49 21.28 11.99
CA LEU A 40 -5.86 21.28 12.50
C LEU A 40 -5.95 20.95 13.99
N PHE A 41 -4.89 20.36 14.56
CA PHE A 41 -4.83 19.84 15.93
C PHE A 41 -3.81 20.61 16.77
N GLU A 42 -3.83 21.93 16.69
CA GLU A 42 -2.88 22.80 17.39
C GLU A 42 -2.80 22.47 18.89
N ARG A 43 -1.57 22.48 19.42
CA ARG A 43 -1.24 22.19 20.84
C ARG A 43 -1.58 20.78 21.32
N ARG A 44 -1.88 19.84 20.41
CA ARG A 44 -2.09 18.43 20.76
C ARG A 44 -0.88 17.60 20.38
N LEU A 45 -0.55 16.62 21.23
CA LEU A 45 0.42 15.60 20.89
C LEU A 45 -0.19 14.63 19.88
N ILE A 46 0.35 14.62 18.66
CA ILE A 46 -0.10 13.73 17.58
C ILE A 46 0.68 12.42 17.67
N LYS A 47 -0.03 11.30 17.80
CA LYS A 47 0.53 9.95 17.77
C LYS A 47 0.16 9.31 16.45
N ARG A 48 1.15 9.05 15.61
CA ARG A 48 0.96 8.43 14.30
C ARG A 48 1.17 6.93 14.38
N SER A 49 0.42 6.22 13.55
CA SER A 49 0.55 4.78 13.38
C SER A 49 0.50 4.40 11.90
N LEU A 50 1.29 3.42 11.50
CA LEU A 50 1.29 2.86 10.14
C LEU A 50 1.62 1.37 10.17
N LEU A 51 0.98 0.61 9.28
CA LEU A 51 1.31 -0.79 9.05
C LEU A 51 1.98 -0.92 7.67
N LEU A 52 3.18 -1.47 7.65
CA LEU A 52 3.93 -1.83 6.46
C LEU A 52 3.58 -3.25 6.02
N ARG A 53 3.88 -3.56 4.77
CA ARG A 53 3.67 -4.89 4.21
C ARG A 53 4.79 -5.18 3.23
N ASP A 54 5.23 -6.42 3.19
CA ASP A 54 6.21 -6.84 2.20
C ASP A 54 5.67 -6.57 0.77
N PRO A 55 6.51 -6.13 -0.16
CA PRO A 55 6.07 -5.66 -1.47
C PRO A 55 5.37 -6.75 -2.30
N ALA A 56 5.75 -8.02 -2.15
CA ALA A 56 5.13 -9.14 -2.86
C ALA A 56 3.71 -9.43 -2.32
N SER A 57 3.52 -9.52 -1.01
CA SER A 57 2.20 -9.68 -0.39
C SER A 57 1.31 -8.47 -0.64
N HIS A 58 1.89 -7.26 -0.65
CA HIS A 58 1.17 -6.06 -1.04
C HIS A 58 0.64 -6.16 -2.47
N PHE A 59 1.48 -6.60 -3.42
CA PHE A 59 1.08 -6.82 -4.81
C PHE A 59 -0.08 -7.82 -4.91
N VAL A 60 0.05 -9.01 -4.31
CA VAL A 60 -0.99 -10.06 -4.33
C VAL A 60 -2.29 -9.56 -3.73
N SER A 61 -2.22 -8.91 -2.57
CA SER A 61 -3.40 -8.34 -1.90
C SER A 61 -4.09 -7.28 -2.76
N TYR A 62 -3.33 -6.42 -3.43
CA TYR A 62 -3.88 -5.38 -4.28
C TYR A 62 -4.42 -5.93 -5.60
N TYR A 63 -3.81 -6.99 -6.14
CA TYR A 63 -4.31 -7.72 -7.29
C TYR A 63 -5.69 -8.34 -6.99
N ASN A 64 -5.81 -9.08 -5.90
CA ASN A 64 -7.07 -9.71 -5.49
C ASN A 64 -8.20 -8.69 -5.25
N TYR A 65 -7.89 -7.58 -4.59
CA TYR A 65 -8.85 -6.49 -4.40
C TYR A 65 -9.35 -5.96 -5.75
N ARG A 66 -8.44 -5.71 -6.70
CA ARG A 66 -8.81 -5.23 -8.04
C ARG A 66 -9.63 -6.25 -8.81
N MET A 67 -9.25 -7.53 -8.79
CA MET A 67 -9.99 -8.59 -9.48
C MET A 67 -11.42 -8.69 -8.95
N THR A 68 -11.58 -8.78 -7.63
CA THR A 68 -12.89 -8.87 -6.98
C THR A 68 -13.78 -7.68 -7.36
N ARG A 69 -13.22 -6.46 -7.30
CA ARG A 69 -13.95 -5.25 -7.68
C ARG A 69 -14.33 -5.22 -9.16
N TYR A 70 -13.42 -5.62 -10.05
CA TYR A 70 -13.68 -5.55 -11.49
C TYR A 70 -14.70 -6.60 -11.93
N LEU A 71 -14.63 -7.79 -11.37
CA LEU A 71 -15.61 -8.85 -11.62
C LEU A 71 -17.00 -8.46 -11.11
N SER A 72 -17.09 -7.82 -9.93
CA SER A 72 -18.38 -7.31 -9.43
C SER A 72 -18.95 -6.16 -10.27
N GLU A 73 -18.09 -5.43 -10.99
CA GLU A 73 -18.47 -4.41 -12.00
C GLU A 73 -18.71 -5.02 -13.40
N GLY A 74 -18.69 -6.35 -13.56
CA GLY A 74 -18.93 -7.05 -14.84
C GLY A 74 -17.77 -6.99 -15.84
N MET A 75 -16.57 -6.62 -15.39
CA MET A 75 -15.37 -6.54 -16.21
C MET A 75 -14.61 -7.88 -16.23
N GLN A 76 -13.68 -8.02 -17.18
CA GLN A 76 -12.87 -9.23 -17.35
C GLN A 76 -11.63 -9.22 -16.46
N PRO A 77 -11.17 -10.39 -15.97
CA PRO A 77 -9.89 -10.52 -15.29
C PRO A 77 -8.71 -10.30 -16.25
N TYR A 78 -7.53 -10.03 -15.72
CA TYR A 78 -6.29 -9.89 -16.49
C TYR A 78 -5.11 -10.55 -15.77
N GLY A 79 -4.10 -10.93 -16.54
CA GLY A 79 -2.93 -11.68 -16.06
C GLY A 79 -2.12 -10.93 -14.99
N VAL A 80 -1.42 -11.71 -14.17
CA VAL A 80 -0.59 -11.23 -13.05
C VAL A 80 0.55 -10.34 -13.54
N GLU A 81 1.11 -10.67 -14.70
CA GLU A 81 2.26 -10.05 -15.35
C GLU A 81 1.88 -8.65 -15.82
N VAL A 82 0.73 -8.54 -16.49
CA VAL A 82 0.15 -7.26 -16.91
C VAL A 82 -0.23 -6.43 -15.68
N ALA A 83 -0.74 -7.08 -14.63
CA ALA A 83 -1.08 -6.41 -13.38
C ALA A 83 0.14 -5.80 -12.70
N TYR A 84 1.24 -6.55 -12.63
CA TYR A 84 2.49 -6.19 -11.99
C TYR A 84 3.26 -5.17 -12.82
N GLY A 85 3.38 -5.40 -14.13
CA GLY A 85 3.98 -4.45 -15.07
C GLY A 85 3.29 -3.09 -15.03
N ALA A 86 1.97 -3.03 -14.77
CA ALA A 86 1.22 -1.78 -14.67
C ALA A 86 1.38 -1.04 -13.32
N MET A 87 2.08 -1.63 -12.34
CA MET A 87 2.29 -1.04 -11.01
C MET A 87 3.55 -0.17 -10.95
N GLN A 88 3.46 0.87 -10.13
CA GLN A 88 4.61 1.69 -9.79
C GLN A 88 5.56 0.90 -8.90
N ARG A 89 6.87 0.94 -9.19
CA ARG A 89 7.91 0.37 -8.33
C ARG A 89 8.13 1.23 -7.11
N ASN A 90 8.46 0.60 -5.98
CA ASN A 90 8.61 1.25 -4.67
C ASN A 90 7.37 2.08 -4.29
N PHE A 91 6.19 1.49 -4.51
CA PHE A 91 4.90 2.16 -4.32
C PHE A 91 4.73 2.67 -2.90
N ILE A 92 5.10 1.90 -1.87
CA ILE A 92 4.90 2.27 -0.45
C ILE A 92 5.76 3.51 -0.14
N THR A 93 7.02 3.51 -0.53
CA THR A 93 7.95 4.64 -0.37
C THR A 93 7.40 5.89 -1.07
N HIS A 94 7.03 5.78 -2.36
CA HIS A 94 6.48 6.92 -3.10
C HIS A 94 5.13 7.38 -2.54
N TYR A 95 4.34 6.46 -1.98
CA TYR A 95 3.08 6.77 -1.33
C TYR A 95 3.28 7.63 -0.09
N ILE A 96 4.24 7.26 0.77
CA ILE A 96 4.60 8.02 1.97
C ILE A 96 5.13 9.40 1.56
N LEU A 97 6.11 9.46 0.67
CA LEU A 97 6.69 10.73 0.20
C LEU A 97 5.62 11.68 -0.37
N LYS A 98 4.72 11.17 -1.21
CA LYS A 98 3.71 11.99 -1.91
C LYS A 98 2.50 12.36 -1.06
N ASN A 99 2.02 11.44 -0.22
CA ASN A 99 0.75 11.61 0.49
C ASN A 99 0.95 11.99 1.95
N PHE A 100 1.96 11.43 2.63
CA PHE A 100 2.25 11.76 4.03
C PHE A 100 3.15 12.98 4.15
N LEU A 101 4.32 12.97 3.49
CA LEU A 101 5.27 14.08 3.47
C LEU A 101 4.90 15.18 2.46
N GLU A 102 3.89 14.91 1.63
CA GLU A 102 3.29 15.88 0.70
C GLU A 102 4.25 16.46 -0.35
N LEU A 103 5.35 15.75 -0.64
CA LEU A 103 6.30 16.14 -1.68
C LEU A 103 5.64 16.15 -3.06
N THR A 104 6.07 17.10 -3.90
CA THR A 104 5.71 17.12 -5.32
C THR A 104 6.42 16.00 -6.08
N TRP A 105 5.91 15.66 -7.26
CA TRP A 105 6.58 14.66 -8.11
C TRP A 105 7.99 15.11 -8.52
N THR A 106 8.19 16.41 -8.77
CA THR A 106 9.51 16.97 -9.10
C THR A 106 10.50 16.82 -7.95
N GLN A 107 10.05 17.08 -6.71
CA GLN A 107 10.87 16.87 -5.51
C GLN A 107 11.22 15.38 -5.32
N ILE A 108 10.26 14.47 -5.52
CA ILE A 108 10.53 13.03 -5.41
C ILE A 108 11.49 12.56 -6.50
N ALA A 109 11.35 13.07 -7.72
CA ALA A 109 12.20 12.70 -8.85
C ALA A 109 13.65 13.20 -8.70
N SER A 110 13.89 14.29 -7.96
CA SER A 110 15.24 14.79 -7.69
C SER A 110 15.98 14.04 -6.58
N LEU A 111 15.29 13.20 -5.80
CA LEU A 111 15.92 12.42 -4.73
C LEU A 111 16.57 11.16 -5.30
N SER A 112 17.77 10.83 -4.80
CA SER A 112 18.33 9.51 -5.01
C SER A 112 17.50 8.44 -4.29
N ASP A 113 17.67 7.17 -4.63
CA ASP A 113 16.96 6.09 -3.94
C ASP A 113 17.39 5.99 -2.47
N GLN A 114 18.65 6.31 -2.16
CA GLN A 114 19.15 6.44 -0.79
C GLN A 114 18.44 7.56 -0.04
N ASP A 115 18.32 8.76 -0.64
CA ASP A 115 17.64 9.89 0.01
C ASP A 115 16.16 9.58 0.26
N LYS A 116 15.49 8.89 -0.66
CA LYS A 116 14.09 8.45 -0.48
C LYS A 116 13.97 7.51 0.72
N TYR A 117 14.87 6.53 0.81
CA TYR A 117 14.89 5.56 1.88
C TYR A 117 15.16 6.21 3.25
N ASP A 118 16.20 7.04 3.33
CA ASP A 118 16.59 7.73 4.57
C ASP A 118 15.49 8.68 5.03
N LEU A 119 14.88 9.43 4.11
CA LEU A 119 13.80 10.35 4.44
C LEU A 119 12.56 9.61 4.95
N VAL A 120 12.20 8.48 4.35
CA VAL A 120 11.05 7.68 4.82
C VAL A 120 11.34 7.04 6.17
N ASN A 121 12.54 6.49 6.39
CA ASN A 121 12.93 5.93 7.69
C ASN A 121 12.94 6.99 8.79
N ALA A 122 13.53 8.15 8.53
CA ALA A 122 13.54 9.27 9.46
C ALA A 122 12.12 9.77 9.77
N PHE A 123 11.21 9.71 8.79
CA PHE A 123 9.82 10.06 9.04
C PHE A 123 9.10 9.01 9.89
N LEU A 124 9.27 7.72 9.58
CA LEU A 124 8.66 6.62 10.33
C LEU A 124 9.19 6.51 11.77
N SER A 125 10.43 6.92 12.05
CA SER A 125 10.96 6.97 13.43
C SER A 125 10.22 7.96 14.34
N THR A 126 9.46 8.90 13.78
CA THR A 126 8.60 9.81 14.54
C THR A 126 7.25 9.21 14.92
N PHE A 127 6.92 8.02 14.40
CA PHE A 127 5.63 7.38 14.65
C PHE A 127 5.64 6.70 16.01
N TRP A 128 4.47 6.67 16.63
CA TRP A 128 4.27 5.93 17.86
C TRP A 128 4.19 4.42 17.60
N PHE A 129 3.70 4.04 16.43
CA PHE A 129 3.56 2.64 16.04
C PHE A 129 3.89 2.47 14.55
N VAL A 130 4.89 1.65 14.24
CA VAL A 130 5.15 1.19 12.87
C VAL A 130 5.36 -0.30 12.94
N GLY A 131 4.49 -1.07 12.30
CA GLY A 131 4.53 -2.52 12.39
C GLY A 131 4.28 -3.19 11.05
N ASP A 132 4.51 -4.49 11.00
CA ASP A 132 4.03 -5.31 9.90
C ASP A 132 2.50 -5.45 9.93
N TYR A 133 1.87 -5.63 8.78
CA TYR A 133 0.42 -5.84 8.66
C TYR A 133 -0.10 -7.04 9.48
N GLN A 134 0.75 -8.01 9.83
CA GLN A 134 0.40 -9.12 10.71
C GLN A 134 0.22 -8.70 12.17
N LEU A 135 0.72 -7.52 12.56
CA LEU A 135 0.59 -6.97 13.92
C LEU A 135 -0.72 -6.17 14.10
N CYS A 136 -1.77 -6.48 13.34
CA CYS A 136 -3.08 -5.80 13.47
C CYS A 136 -3.66 -5.95 14.87
N ASP A 137 -3.59 -7.14 15.46
CA ASP A 137 -4.16 -7.40 16.79
C ASP A 137 -3.36 -6.67 17.88
N ASP A 138 -2.02 -6.68 17.79
CA ASP A 138 -1.14 -5.90 18.68
C ASP A 138 -1.44 -4.40 18.57
N PHE A 139 -1.63 -3.89 17.35
CA PHE A 139 -2.00 -2.49 17.10
C PHE A 139 -3.37 -2.16 17.71
N LEU A 140 -4.36 -3.03 17.54
CA LEU A 140 -5.70 -2.85 18.11
C LEU A 140 -5.67 -2.91 19.64
N GLY A 141 -4.83 -3.77 20.23
CA GLY A 141 -4.56 -3.78 21.68
C GLY A 141 -4.04 -2.45 22.18
N ALA A 142 -2.93 -1.99 21.59
CA ALA A 142 -2.29 -0.72 21.95
C ALA A 142 -3.22 0.49 21.74
N LEU A 143 -4.05 0.47 20.69
CA LEU A 143 -5.03 1.51 20.41
C LEU A 143 -6.24 1.45 21.36
N GLY A 144 -6.70 0.24 21.68
CA GLY A 144 -7.83 -0.06 22.55
C GLY A 144 -7.64 0.55 23.94
N ASP A 145 -6.50 0.26 24.56
CA ASP A 145 -6.12 0.79 25.88
C ASP A 145 -6.10 2.32 25.90
N ARG A 146 -5.62 2.93 24.82
CA ARG A 146 -5.48 4.38 24.71
C ARG A 146 -6.80 5.09 24.44
N LEU A 147 -7.70 4.45 23.71
CA LEU A 147 -8.98 5.04 23.31
C LEU A 147 -10.14 4.65 24.23
N GLY A 148 -9.97 3.62 25.05
CA GLY A 148 -11.07 3.02 25.82
C GLY A 148 -12.07 2.31 24.91
N ILE A 149 -11.58 1.64 23.86
CA ILE A 149 -12.39 0.88 22.91
C ILE A 149 -11.99 -0.60 22.95
N SER A 150 -12.88 -1.48 22.48
CA SER A 150 -12.57 -2.91 22.32
C SER A 150 -11.35 -3.10 21.40
N ALA A 151 -10.37 -3.87 21.87
CA ALA A 151 -9.23 -4.33 21.08
C ALA A 151 -9.60 -5.46 20.11
N SER A 152 -10.84 -5.95 20.13
CA SER A 152 -11.33 -6.97 19.21
C SER A 152 -12.07 -6.34 18.04
N ALA A 153 -11.55 -6.58 16.83
CA ALA A 153 -12.23 -6.28 15.58
C ALA A 153 -12.47 -7.56 14.79
N ARG A 154 -13.63 -7.69 14.15
CA ARG A 154 -13.89 -8.80 13.22
C ARG A 154 -12.99 -8.63 11.99
N PRO A 155 -12.20 -9.64 11.61
CA PRO A 155 -11.39 -9.52 10.40
C PRO A 155 -12.29 -9.50 9.16
N HIS A 156 -11.93 -8.64 8.21
CA HIS A 156 -12.61 -8.43 6.93
C HIS A 156 -11.62 -8.58 5.76
N ASN A 157 -12.14 -8.78 4.55
CA ASN A 157 -11.37 -9.01 3.33
C ASN A 157 -10.53 -10.29 3.40
N ARG A 158 -11.05 -11.33 4.06
CA ARG A 158 -10.41 -12.65 4.06
C ARG A 158 -10.46 -13.25 2.66
N LEU A 159 -9.51 -14.11 2.33
CA LEU A 159 -9.49 -14.82 1.05
C LEU A 159 -10.81 -15.57 0.79
N THR A 160 -11.39 -16.17 1.83
CA THR A 160 -12.69 -16.85 1.76
C THR A 160 -13.85 -15.90 1.46
N GLU A 161 -13.79 -14.64 1.92
CA GLU A 161 -14.79 -13.62 1.59
C GLU A 161 -14.62 -13.15 0.15
N LEU A 162 -13.38 -12.97 -0.31
CA LEU A 162 -13.06 -12.57 -1.69
C LEU A 162 -13.48 -13.66 -2.70
N ALA A 163 -13.22 -14.93 -2.38
CA ALA A 163 -13.59 -16.07 -3.23
C ALA A 163 -15.10 -16.19 -3.45
N ARG A 164 -15.92 -15.89 -2.42
CA ARG A 164 -17.38 -15.96 -2.50
C ARG A 164 -18.00 -14.89 -3.40
N GLY A 165 -17.36 -13.73 -3.56
CA GLY A 165 -17.98 -12.56 -4.18
C GLY A 165 -18.00 -12.55 -5.71
N ALA A 166 -17.19 -13.39 -6.39
CA ALA A 166 -16.91 -13.18 -7.81
C ALA A 166 -16.67 -14.45 -8.66
N GLY A 167 -16.81 -15.66 -8.11
CA GLY A 167 -16.49 -16.90 -8.86
C GLY A 167 -15.02 -16.98 -9.30
N TRP A 168 -14.15 -16.29 -8.57
CA TRP A 168 -12.73 -16.14 -8.87
C TRP A 168 -11.91 -16.66 -7.71
N THR A 169 -10.85 -17.41 -8.01
CA THR A 169 -9.90 -17.92 -7.02
C THR A 169 -8.87 -16.84 -6.70
N PRO A 170 -8.87 -16.28 -5.47
CA PRO A 170 -7.87 -15.28 -5.10
C PRO A 170 -6.44 -15.84 -5.18
N LEU A 171 -5.52 -15.03 -5.68
CA LEU A 171 -4.11 -15.37 -5.73
C LEU A 171 -3.51 -15.38 -4.31
N THR A 172 -2.64 -16.34 -4.03
CA THR A 172 -1.81 -16.36 -2.81
C THR A 172 -0.34 -16.36 -3.19
N LEU A 173 0.55 -16.04 -2.25
CA LEU A 173 1.98 -15.94 -2.55
C LEU A 173 2.58 -17.29 -2.97
N ASP A 174 2.12 -18.38 -2.38
CA ASP A 174 2.52 -19.76 -2.69
C ASP A 174 2.10 -20.24 -4.08
N LEU A 175 1.16 -19.54 -4.72
CA LEU A 175 0.76 -19.81 -6.11
C LEU A 175 1.61 -19.04 -7.13
N LEU A 176 2.50 -18.16 -6.68
CA LEU A 176 3.45 -17.47 -7.56
C LEU A 176 4.77 -18.26 -7.63
N PRO A 177 5.37 -18.39 -8.83
CA PRO A 177 6.73 -18.91 -8.95
C PRO A 177 7.73 -18.12 -8.09
N ASP A 178 8.69 -18.82 -7.49
CA ASP A 178 9.68 -18.21 -6.58
C ASP A 178 10.52 -17.12 -7.26
N ASP A 179 10.84 -17.29 -8.54
CA ASP A 179 11.55 -16.31 -9.35
C ASP A 179 10.73 -15.03 -9.58
N VAL A 180 9.41 -15.15 -9.72
CA VAL A 180 8.50 -14.00 -9.79
C VAL A 180 8.47 -13.27 -8.45
N VAL A 181 8.37 -13.99 -7.33
CA VAL A 181 8.39 -13.36 -5.99
C VAL A 181 9.73 -12.66 -5.74
N ALA A 182 10.85 -13.31 -6.07
CA ALA A 182 12.18 -12.73 -5.96
C ALA A 182 12.33 -11.49 -6.86
N GLY A 183 11.83 -11.56 -8.09
CA GLY A 183 11.81 -10.44 -9.03
C GLY A 183 11.00 -9.25 -8.51
N ILE A 184 9.82 -9.49 -7.93
CA ILE A 184 9.02 -8.42 -7.30
C ILE A 184 9.80 -7.74 -6.18
N ARG A 185 10.45 -8.51 -5.30
CA ARG A 185 11.25 -7.95 -4.20
C ARG A 185 12.46 -7.16 -4.72
N ALA A 186 13.16 -7.68 -5.72
CA ALA A 186 14.34 -7.04 -6.32
C ALA A 186 14.00 -5.75 -7.09
N GLU A 187 12.84 -5.68 -7.74
CA GLU A 187 12.40 -4.46 -8.44
C GLU A 187 11.80 -3.41 -7.49
N ASN A 188 11.52 -3.78 -6.23
CA ASN A 188 10.99 -2.91 -5.19
C ASN A 188 11.99 -2.82 -4.01
N THR A 189 13.28 -2.66 -4.31
CA THR A 189 14.36 -2.66 -3.32
C THR A 189 14.13 -1.72 -2.15
N ILE A 190 13.63 -0.51 -2.40
CA ILE A 190 13.42 0.47 -1.32
C ILE A 190 12.30 0.00 -0.39
N ASP A 191 11.16 -0.43 -0.94
CA ASP A 191 10.05 -0.94 -0.15
C ASP A 191 10.45 -2.23 0.60
N GLN A 192 11.24 -3.10 -0.02
CA GLN A 192 11.76 -4.32 0.58
C GLN A 192 12.67 -4.01 1.77
N LYS A 193 13.67 -3.15 1.59
CA LYS A 193 14.60 -2.76 2.69
C LYS A 193 13.90 -1.97 3.78
N LEU A 194 12.90 -1.16 3.42
CA LEU A 194 12.06 -0.47 4.38
C LEU A 194 11.27 -1.48 5.21
N TRP A 195 10.63 -2.46 4.58
CA TRP A 195 9.90 -3.50 5.30
C TRP A 195 10.84 -4.30 6.22
N GLU A 196 12.00 -4.77 5.73
CA GLU A 196 13.00 -5.51 6.54
C GLU A 196 13.43 -4.70 7.78
N THR A 197 13.69 -3.41 7.62
CA THR A 197 14.12 -2.52 8.72
C THR A 197 13.10 -2.44 9.86
N TRP A 198 11.81 -2.47 9.53
CA TRP A 198 10.73 -2.25 10.48
C TRP A 198 10.05 -3.54 10.94
N HIS A 199 10.13 -4.61 10.16
CA HIS A 199 9.48 -5.90 10.45
C HIS A 199 10.02 -6.52 11.74
N ASP A 200 11.35 -6.66 11.84
CA ASP A 200 12.00 -7.33 12.98
C ASP A 200 11.84 -6.55 14.28
N ALA A 201 11.67 -5.22 14.19
CA ALA A 201 11.48 -4.35 15.33
C ALA A 201 10.11 -4.55 16.00
N ARG A 202 9.15 -5.25 15.36
CA ARG A 202 7.80 -5.52 15.88
C ARG A 202 7.21 -4.32 16.63
N HIS A 203 7.16 -3.14 16.00
CA HIS A 203 6.69 -1.85 16.56
C HIS A 203 7.52 -1.18 17.67
N ASP A 204 8.59 -1.79 18.17
CA ASP A 204 9.56 -1.13 19.05
C ASP A 204 10.53 -0.26 18.22
N THR A 205 10.27 1.05 18.21
CA THR A 205 11.10 2.00 17.46
C THR A 205 12.55 2.06 17.92
N SER A 206 12.84 1.65 19.16
CA SER A 206 14.22 1.60 19.69
C SER A 206 15.01 0.38 19.19
N ALA A 207 14.31 -0.67 18.74
CA ALA A 207 14.90 -1.88 18.19
C ALA A 207 15.17 -1.80 16.68
N VAL A 208 14.75 -0.71 16.02
CA VAL A 208 14.90 -0.53 14.57
C VAL A 208 16.37 -0.47 14.17
N ARG A 209 16.75 -1.32 13.22
CA ARG A 209 18.09 -1.38 12.64
C ARG A 209 17.99 -1.15 11.13
N PRO A 210 18.33 0.04 10.63
CA PRO A 210 18.27 0.33 9.20
C PRO A 210 19.11 -0.68 8.40
N VAL A 211 18.45 -1.35 7.45
CA VAL A 211 19.13 -2.24 6.50
C VAL A 211 19.72 -1.39 5.37
N ALA A 212 20.95 -1.67 4.94
CA ALA A 212 21.54 -0.93 3.83
C ALA A 212 20.77 -1.19 2.52
N LEU A 213 20.64 -0.16 1.69
CA LEU A 213 20.21 -0.34 0.32
C LEU A 213 21.36 -0.94 -0.50
N ASP A 214 21.03 -2.00 -1.24
CA ASP A 214 21.96 -2.53 -2.23
C ASP A 214 22.14 -1.49 -3.33
N ARG A 215 23.39 -1.26 -3.75
CA ARG A 215 23.72 -0.39 -4.90
C ARG A 215 23.23 -1.05 -6.19
N THR A 216 21.94 -0.98 -6.43
CA THR A 216 21.29 -1.48 -7.64
C THR A 216 20.84 -0.30 -8.48
N THR A 217 21.36 -0.21 -9.71
CA THR A 217 20.94 0.76 -10.71
C THR A 217 19.62 0.32 -11.30
N SER A 218 18.51 0.55 -10.60
CA SER A 218 17.19 0.41 -11.21
C SER A 218 16.90 1.65 -12.07
N GLY A 219 16.84 1.47 -13.39
CA GLY A 219 16.58 2.56 -14.33
C GLY A 219 15.14 3.04 -14.24
N PHE A 220 14.88 4.08 -13.44
CA PHE A 220 13.55 4.70 -13.26
C PHE A 220 12.81 4.91 -14.58
N VAL A 221 13.50 5.43 -15.61
CA VAL A 221 12.91 5.72 -16.93
C VAL A 221 12.45 4.46 -17.67
N GLY A 222 13.25 3.38 -17.65
CA GLY A 222 12.88 2.12 -18.32
C GLY A 222 11.67 1.47 -17.68
N SER A 223 11.60 1.48 -16.35
CA SER A 223 10.44 0.96 -15.60
C SER A 223 9.15 1.75 -15.89
N GLU A 224 9.24 3.06 -16.12
CA GLU A 224 8.08 3.92 -16.38
C GLU A 224 7.49 3.72 -17.78
N VAL A 225 8.34 3.45 -18.80
CA VAL A 225 7.86 3.11 -20.16
C VAL A 225 7.13 1.77 -20.14
N SER A 226 7.73 0.74 -19.54
CA SER A 226 7.07 -0.56 -19.37
C SER A 226 5.77 -0.43 -18.59
N ARG A 227 5.72 0.44 -17.58
CA ARG A 227 4.51 0.73 -16.81
C ARG A 227 3.40 1.31 -17.67
N PHE A 228 3.72 2.27 -18.55
CA PHE A 228 2.74 2.88 -19.43
C PHE A 228 2.12 1.87 -20.40
N VAL A 229 2.95 1.04 -21.04
CA VAL A 229 2.49 -0.02 -21.95
C VAL A 229 1.57 -1.00 -21.22
N ASN A 230 2.00 -1.49 -20.05
CA ASN A 230 1.18 -2.42 -19.25
C ASN A 230 -0.12 -1.79 -18.75
N GLN A 231 -0.18 -0.47 -18.53
CA GLN A 231 -1.43 0.21 -18.21
C GLN A 231 -2.42 0.21 -19.36
N ILE A 232 -1.94 0.33 -20.59
CA ILE A 232 -2.77 0.23 -21.80
C ILE A 232 -3.27 -1.22 -21.94
N LEU A 233 -2.37 -2.20 -21.90
CA LEU A 233 -2.72 -3.62 -21.99
C LEU A 233 -3.73 -4.03 -20.93
N ARG A 234 -3.53 -3.62 -19.67
CA ARG A 234 -4.47 -3.85 -18.57
C ARG A 234 -5.87 -3.28 -18.88
N ARG A 235 -5.95 -2.08 -19.45
CA ARG A 235 -7.24 -1.46 -19.80
C ARG A 235 -7.94 -2.23 -20.93
N MET A 236 -7.17 -2.72 -21.90
CA MET A 236 -7.69 -3.53 -23.01
C MET A 236 -8.19 -4.88 -22.50
N GLN A 237 -7.35 -5.64 -21.77
CA GLN A 237 -7.72 -6.96 -21.24
C GLN A 237 -8.95 -6.89 -20.32
N ARG A 238 -9.01 -5.88 -19.45
CA ARG A 238 -10.17 -5.66 -18.58
C ARG A 238 -11.48 -5.40 -19.34
N ARG A 239 -11.40 -4.77 -20.53
CA ARG A 239 -12.58 -4.39 -21.33
C ARG A 239 -13.01 -5.50 -22.30
N TRP A 240 -12.06 -6.25 -22.85
CA TRP A 240 -12.30 -7.16 -23.97
C TRP A 240 -11.93 -8.62 -23.69
N GLY A 241 -11.40 -8.94 -22.51
CA GLY A 241 -10.92 -10.27 -22.16
C GLY A 241 -9.45 -10.50 -22.53
N SER A 242 -8.94 -11.65 -22.13
CA SER A 242 -7.55 -12.05 -22.37
C SER A 242 -7.29 -12.38 -23.84
N PHE A 243 -6.11 -12.00 -24.33
CA PHE A 243 -5.48 -12.55 -25.51
C PHE A 243 -4.27 -13.34 -24.99
N GLU A 244 -4.46 -14.62 -24.69
CA GLU A 244 -3.47 -15.57 -24.13
C GLU A 244 -2.68 -15.03 -22.90
N ALA A 245 -3.15 -15.34 -21.69
CA ALA A 245 -2.41 -15.07 -20.46
C ALA A 245 -1.58 -16.32 -20.07
N PRO A 246 -0.26 -16.19 -19.81
CA PRO A 246 0.62 -17.33 -19.50
C PRO A 246 0.50 -17.85 -18.06
N VAL A 247 -0.32 -17.22 -17.21
CA VAL A 247 -0.67 -17.74 -15.88
C VAL A 247 -2.14 -18.13 -15.89
N PRO A 248 -2.48 -19.38 -15.51
CA PRO A 248 -3.86 -19.85 -15.60
C PRO A 248 -4.77 -18.97 -14.75
N VAL A 249 -5.81 -18.43 -15.38
CA VAL A 249 -7.01 -18.03 -14.67
C VAL A 249 -7.57 -19.31 -14.06
N MET A 250 -7.34 -19.52 -12.77
CA MET A 250 -7.89 -20.64 -12.02
C MET A 250 -9.41 -20.42 -11.89
N HIS A 251 -10.13 -20.77 -12.95
CA HIS A 251 -11.57 -20.99 -12.89
C HIS A 251 -11.78 -22.16 -11.93
N GLY A 252 -12.41 -21.88 -10.79
CA GLY A 252 -12.83 -22.94 -9.89
C GLY A 252 -13.76 -23.86 -10.65
N ASP A 253 -13.35 -25.12 -10.80
CA ASP A 253 -14.20 -26.16 -11.36
C ASP A 253 -15.40 -26.36 -10.42
N PRO A 254 -16.67 -26.26 -10.87
CA PRO A 254 -17.84 -26.38 -9.99
C PRO A 254 -18.06 -27.79 -9.41
N THR A 255 -17.14 -28.74 -9.61
CA THR A 255 -17.38 -30.18 -9.38
C THR A 255 -16.30 -30.86 -8.54
N ALA A 256 -15.85 -30.26 -7.45
CA ALA A 256 -15.10 -30.97 -6.40
C ALA A 256 -15.92 -31.02 -5.10
N PRO A 257 -16.29 -32.22 -4.59
CA PRO A 257 -17.09 -32.36 -3.38
C PRO A 257 -16.26 -32.04 -2.12
N ALA A 258 -16.99 -31.60 -1.09
CA ALA A 258 -16.54 -31.07 0.19
C ALA A 258 -15.69 -32.03 1.05
#